data_AF-A0A1S3DED1-F1
#
_entry.id   AF-A0A1S3DED1-F1
#
_cell.length_a   1.000
_cell.length_b   1.000
_cell.length_c   1.000
_cell.angle_alpha   90.00
_cell.angle_beta   90.00
_cell.angle_gamma   90.00
#
_symmetry.space_group_name_H-M   'P 1'
#
loop_
_entity.id
_entity.type
_entity.pdbx_description
1 polymer ?
#
loop_
_entity_poly.entity_id
_entity_poly.type
_entity_poly.pdbx_seq_one_letter_code
_entity_poly.pdbx_strand_id
1 'polypeptide(L)'
;MLFSAGVPILMRKGHIPTTNATASTSNAEVVGQPPEVRPKLTKDIVPIYKTLVEILLRKSSYSEGYISWSAEDKEKFRCYRQDIADTLLHCSSILREELLELLLFKLKQILDEGNFKSHWQPLESLIHAFYAVAEDVTGETADKWVHSFFQTIKTLPLAELNTRIVITVLDAIGAYAEWIDVNSDVMADMLPLLVAGLSHADAAPSASMALKDITRDCAPSIRPFAPLILAACQGALATGTLKLGECARLMYIIGKVCTLLPESSVIETLGSFIQPYVHKLHQLSQNKETSPAVKSQVNFHLRIMSALFQGLESTEKEYTSPSIVLELLESLLPSLENVVNVWYEDANIIEILCSVLKFAVITIGDRAVPCVPSLLNLVLVAHKLHLHKATLDISRQFFLLYSSNIQLRGYLSCVIVELIHLTLSIFSSPDPHTQISEHGDVLDTFFHMMHTLMKKNSPILVENENVNFDTMFMCAISSLNAQESGTVNAASTFLVTFVGMSRDRPNMLTAVQNRGQLLVYTLIRNIGDNAPRNCLESLSDVILALNKKYCDSLYRWMSVVLADDDYPSHRASSELKQQFIKFVLRERTNKRKLLEIVREFALICRGVITDTTSQPFLKCAS
;
A
#
# COMPACT_ATOMS: atom_id res chain seq x y z
N MET A 1 15.45 30.28 -9.46
CA MET A 1 15.66 30.08 -8.00
C MET A 1 14.49 29.34 -7.33
N LEU A 2 13.84 28.42 -8.04
CA LEU A 2 12.93 27.38 -7.53
C LEU A 2 13.17 26.17 -8.44
N PHE A 3 13.00 24.95 -7.95
CA PHE A 3 13.44 23.65 -8.52
C PHE A 3 14.84 23.16 -8.11
N SER A 4 15.08 23.13 -6.80
CA SER A 4 15.91 22.12 -6.14
C SER A 4 15.00 21.37 -5.16
N ALA A 5 14.28 20.38 -5.67
CA ALA A 5 13.50 19.46 -4.86
C ALA A 5 13.91 18.06 -5.29
N GLY A 6 14.67 17.39 -4.44
CA GLY A 6 14.99 15.98 -4.60
C GLY A 6 13.69 15.19 -4.65
N VAL A 7 13.39 14.65 -5.82
CA VAL A 7 12.34 13.65 -6.00
C VAL A 7 12.74 12.45 -5.14
N PRO A 8 11.91 12.01 -4.19
CA PRO A 8 12.20 10.83 -3.40
C PRO A 8 12.24 9.60 -4.32
N ILE A 9 13.28 8.79 -4.16
CA ILE A 9 13.40 7.46 -4.75
C ILE A 9 12.24 6.62 -4.20
N LEU A 10 11.13 6.62 -4.92
CA LEU A 10 10.02 5.69 -4.75
C LEU A 10 10.35 4.44 -5.59
N MET A 11 11.38 3.71 -5.16
CA MET A 11 11.48 2.28 -5.48
C MET A 11 10.29 1.62 -4.80
N ARG A 12 9.28 1.29 -5.61
CA ARG A 12 8.09 0.56 -5.20
C ARG A 12 8.53 -0.85 -4.76
N LYS A 13 8.88 -1.05 -3.48
CA LYS A 13 8.63 -2.34 -2.80
C LYS A 13 7.11 -2.43 -2.57
N GLY A 14 6.37 -2.55 -3.65
CA GLY A 14 4.98 -2.95 -3.62
C GLY A 14 4.96 -4.44 -3.38
N HIS A 15 4.80 -4.84 -2.12
CA HIS A 15 4.23 -6.14 -1.81
C HIS A 15 2.89 -6.17 -2.56
N ILE A 16 2.84 -6.86 -3.70
CA ILE A 16 1.59 -7.11 -4.40
C ILE A 16 0.78 -7.96 -3.43
N PRO A 17 -0.34 -7.46 -2.85
CA PRO A 17 -1.24 -8.35 -2.18
C PRO A 17 -1.70 -9.34 -3.25
N THR A 18 -1.55 -10.64 -2.98
CA THR A 18 -2.12 -11.72 -3.77
C THR A 18 -3.64 -11.54 -3.85
N THR A 19 -4.04 -10.65 -4.75
CA THR A 19 -5.40 -10.49 -5.17
C THR A 19 -5.62 -11.61 -6.16
N ASN A 20 -6.43 -12.58 -5.74
CA ASN A 20 -7.07 -13.54 -6.63
C ASN A 20 -7.98 -12.77 -7.61
N ALA A 21 -7.37 -12.07 -8.56
CA ALA A 21 -8.03 -11.46 -9.70
C ALA A 21 -7.67 -12.34 -10.89
N THR A 22 -8.61 -13.20 -11.26
CA THR A 22 -8.61 -13.93 -12.52
C THR A 22 -8.80 -12.94 -13.66
N ALA A 23 -7.76 -12.19 -14.00
CA ALA A 23 -7.68 -11.46 -15.25
C ALA A 23 -7.46 -12.50 -16.35
N SER A 24 -8.51 -12.71 -17.13
CA SER A 24 -8.51 -13.47 -18.36
C SER A 24 -7.48 -12.88 -19.32
N THR A 25 -6.27 -13.41 -19.30
CA THR A 25 -5.39 -13.40 -20.46
C THR A 25 -6.15 -14.08 -21.58
N SER A 26 -6.35 -13.36 -22.68
CA SER A 26 -6.66 -13.97 -23.96
C SER A 26 -5.59 -15.04 -24.21
N ASN A 27 -5.98 -16.30 -24.09
CA ASN A 27 -5.18 -17.44 -24.51
C ASN A 27 -4.88 -17.28 -25.99
N ALA A 28 -3.78 -16.61 -26.33
CA ALA A 28 -3.01 -17.03 -27.47
C ALA A 28 -2.45 -18.40 -27.06
N GLU A 29 -3.07 -19.46 -27.55
CA GLU A 29 -2.56 -20.82 -27.45
C GLU A 29 -1.11 -20.84 -27.98
N VAL A 30 -0.15 -20.68 -27.08
CA VAL A 30 1.23 -21.08 -27.37
C VAL A 30 1.21 -22.59 -27.30
N VAL A 31 0.99 -23.19 -28.47
CA VAL A 31 1.17 -24.62 -28.75
C VAL A 31 2.44 -25.08 -28.02
N GLY A 32 2.26 -25.91 -27.00
CA GLY A 32 3.34 -26.48 -26.23
C GLY A 32 4.25 -27.29 -27.14
N GLN A 33 5.45 -26.77 -27.41
CA GLN A 33 6.47 -27.52 -28.13
C GLN A 33 7.01 -28.67 -27.24
N PRO A 34 7.37 -29.81 -27.83
CA PRO A 34 7.78 -30.99 -27.07
C PRO A 34 9.02 -30.74 -26.19
N PRO A 35 9.13 -31.43 -25.04
CA PRO A 35 10.15 -31.19 -24.01
C PRO A 35 11.61 -31.36 -24.47
N GLU A 36 11.86 -32.02 -25.60
CA GLU A 36 13.19 -32.18 -26.20
C GLU A 36 13.70 -30.94 -26.97
N VAL A 37 12.80 -30.02 -27.35
CA VAL A 37 13.14 -28.81 -28.12
C VAL A 37 13.66 -27.70 -27.21
N ARG A 38 13.13 -27.58 -25.98
CA ARG A 38 13.55 -26.58 -24.98
C ARG A 38 15.06 -26.60 -24.71
N PRO A 39 15.71 -27.73 -24.38
CA PRO A 39 17.14 -27.75 -24.06
C PRO A 39 18.05 -27.41 -25.25
N LYS A 40 17.64 -27.75 -26.49
CA LYS A 40 18.40 -27.41 -27.70
C LYS A 40 18.29 -25.93 -28.03
N LEU A 41 17.07 -25.38 -28.01
CA LEU A 41 16.85 -23.96 -28.25
C LEU A 41 17.56 -23.09 -27.20
N THR A 42 17.59 -23.53 -25.94
CA THR A 42 18.35 -22.85 -24.87
C THR A 42 19.85 -22.78 -25.18
N LYS A 43 20.46 -23.84 -25.72
CA LYS A 43 21.90 -23.82 -26.07
C LYS A 43 22.23 -22.83 -27.17
N ASP A 44 21.35 -22.69 -28.15
CA ASP A 44 21.58 -21.79 -29.31
C ASP A 44 21.35 -20.31 -28.94
N ILE A 45 20.46 -20.02 -27.99
CA ILE A 45 20.17 -18.64 -27.56
C ILE A 45 21.11 -18.13 -26.47
N VAL A 46 21.72 -18.99 -25.66
CA VAL A 46 22.63 -18.59 -24.56
C VAL A 46 23.75 -17.65 -25.06
N PRO A 47 24.46 -17.93 -26.16
CA PRO A 47 25.46 -17.00 -26.69
C PRO A 47 24.89 -15.63 -27.07
N ILE A 48 23.68 -15.61 -27.65
CA ILE A 48 22.98 -14.37 -28.04
C ILE A 48 22.67 -13.54 -26.79
N TYR A 49 22.18 -14.18 -25.73
CA TYR A 49 21.87 -13.52 -24.46
C TYR A 49 23.13 -13.03 -23.74
N LYS A 50 24.26 -13.75 -23.81
CA LYS A 50 25.55 -13.25 -23.31
C LYS A 50 25.99 -11.98 -24.04
N THR A 51 25.89 -11.97 -25.37
CA THR A 51 26.18 -10.76 -26.16
C THR A 51 25.20 -9.63 -25.85
N LEU A 52 23.91 -9.94 -25.65
CA LEU A 52 22.92 -8.95 -25.24
C LEU A 52 23.29 -8.31 -23.90
N VAL A 53 23.68 -9.10 -22.89
CA VAL A 53 24.13 -8.59 -21.59
C VAL A 53 25.33 -7.66 -21.75
N GLU A 54 26.30 -8.00 -22.59
CA GLU A 54 27.45 -7.12 -22.87
C GLU A 54 27.04 -5.78 -23.48
N ILE A 55 26.07 -5.81 -24.41
CA ILE A 55 25.51 -4.59 -25.00
C ILE A 55 24.78 -3.78 -23.93
N LEU A 56 23.94 -4.41 -23.12
CA LEU A 56 23.17 -3.76 -22.06
C LEU A 56 24.10 -3.09 -21.05
N LEU A 57 25.15 -3.76 -20.60
CA LEU A 57 26.19 -3.20 -19.71
C LEU A 57 26.84 -1.95 -20.31
N ARG A 58 27.21 -2.00 -21.59
CA ARG A 58 27.77 -0.83 -22.27
C ARG A 58 26.76 0.31 -22.37
N LYS A 59 25.49 -0.01 -22.60
CA LYS A 59 24.40 0.98 -22.76
C LYS A 59 23.93 1.57 -21.43
N SER A 60 24.07 0.86 -20.32
CA SER A 60 23.76 1.35 -18.97
C SER A 60 24.90 2.15 -18.33
N SER A 61 26.11 2.12 -18.91
CA SER A 61 27.24 2.88 -18.42
C SER A 61 27.05 4.39 -18.61
N TYR A 62 27.45 5.16 -17.60
CA TYR A 62 27.37 6.62 -17.66
C TYR A 62 28.26 7.20 -18.76
N SER A 63 27.77 8.22 -19.45
CA SER A 63 28.58 9.00 -20.38
C SER A 63 29.54 9.93 -19.62
N GLU A 64 30.74 10.18 -20.18
CA GLU A 64 31.66 11.22 -19.67
C GLU A 64 31.01 12.61 -19.63
N GLY A 65 30.06 12.89 -20.54
CA GLY A 65 29.28 14.12 -20.58
C GLY A 65 28.10 14.16 -19.62
N TYR A 66 27.86 13.14 -18.79
CA TYR A 66 26.66 13.04 -17.94
C TYR A 66 26.45 14.25 -17.03
N ILE A 67 27.53 14.87 -16.55
CA ILE A 67 27.45 16.04 -15.66
C ILE A 67 26.76 17.21 -16.36
N SER A 68 27.05 17.43 -17.65
CA SER A 68 26.51 18.56 -18.43
C SER A 68 25.09 18.33 -18.95
N TRP A 69 24.52 17.14 -18.76
CA TRP A 69 23.16 16.83 -19.19
C TRP A 69 22.12 17.64 -18.42
N SER A 70 21.02 17.93 -19.11
CA SER A 70 19.84 18.54 -18.51
C SER A 70 19.21 17.62 -17.47
N ALA A 71 18.39 18.18 -16.58
CA ALA A 71 17.64 17.38 -15.60
C ALA A 71 16.70 16.37 -16.29
N GLU A 72 16.11 16.74 -17.43
CA GLU A 72 15.23 15.88 -18.22
C GLU A 72 16.01 14.69 -18.83
N ASP A 73 17.18 14.93 -19.40
CA ASP A 73 18.01 13.86 -19.98
C ASP A 73 18.55 12.91 -18.91
N LYS A 74 18.92 13.44 -17.74
CA LYS A 74 19.30 12.63 -16.57
C LYS A 74 18.16 11.74 -16.12
N GLU A 75 16.93 12.24 -16.10
CA GLU A 75 15.74 11.45 -15.73
C GLU A 75 15.40 10.41 -16.80
N LYS A 76 15.44 10.77 -18.10
CA LYS A 76 15.26 9.80 -19.20
C LYS A 76 16.29 8.68 -19.13
N PHE A 77 17.55 9.00 -18.84
CA PHE A 77 18.59 7.99 -18.69
C PHE A 77 18.37 7.12 -17.45
N ARG A 78 17.89 7.69 -16.33
CA ARG A 78 17.52 6.91 -15.15
C ARG A 78 16.42 5.90 -15.47
N CYS A 79 15.36 6.31 -16.19
CA CYS A 79 14.31 5.40 -16.66
C CYS A 79 14.86 4.34 -17.63
N TYR A 80 15.71 4.74 -18.58
CA TYR A 80 16.35 3.81 -19.51
C TYR A 80 17.20 2.76 -18.79
N ARG A 81 17.91 3.13 -17.72
CA ARG A 81 18.66 2.17 -16.88
C ARG A 81 17.72 1.21 -16.13
N GLN A 82 16.53 1.64 -15.74
CA GLN A 82 15.51 0.76 -15.17
C GLN A 82 15.03 -0.25 -16.22
N ASP A 83 14.73 0.18 -17.45
CA ASP A 83 14.34 -0.73 -18.53
C ASP A 83 15.45 -1.76 -18.83
N ILE A 84 16.72 -1.34 -18.75
CA ILE A 84 17.86 -2.25 -18.85
C ILE A 84 17.91 -3.21 -17.67
N ALA A 85 17.71 -2.75 -16.43
CA ALA A 85 17.70 -3.60 -15.24
C ALA A 85 16.61 -4.67 -15.34
N ASP A 86 15.39 -4.29 -15.73
CA ASP A 86 14.29 -5.21 -15.96
C ASP A 86 14.65 -6.21 -17.07
N THR A 87 15.31 -5.77 -18.15
CA THR A 87 15.78 -6.67 -19.22
C THR A 87 16.85 -7.65 -18.72
N LEU A 88 17.79 -7.20 -17.87
CA LEU A 88 18.81 -8.05 -17.26
C LEU A 88 18.18 -9.11 -16.34
N LEU A 89 17.13 -8.77 -15.62
CA LEU A 89 16.33 -9.71 -14.83
C LEU A 89 15.62 -10.75 -15.72
N HIS A 90 15.15 -10.37 -16.90
CA HIS A 90 14.66 -11.36 -17.86
C HIS A 90 15.80 -12.23 -18.42
N CYS A 91 17.00 -11.67 -18.62
CA CYS A 91 18.18 -12.43 -19.03
C CYS A 91 18.61 -13.45 -17.96
N SER A 92 18.49 -13.14 -16.66
CA SER A 92 18.84 -14.07 -15.57
C SER A 92 17.97 -15.32 -15.57
N SER A 93 16.69 -15.22 -15.97
CA SER A 93 15.82 -16.39 -16.11
C SER A 93 16.32 -17.43 -17.15
N ILE A 94 17.07 -16.96 -18.16
CA ILE A 94 17.60 -17.79 -19.26
C ILE A 94 19.04 -18.23 -18.96
N LEU A 95 19.90 -17.29 -18.59
CA LEU A 95 21.34 -17.52 -18.37
C LEU A 95 21.65 -18.08 -16.98
N ARG A 96 20.80 -17.80 -15.99
CA ARG A 96 20.96 -18.22 -14.59
C ARG A 96 22.36 -17.90 -14.05
N GLU A 97 23.05 -18.90 -13.52
CA GLU A 97 24.40 -18.75 -12.95
C GLU A 97 25.45 -18.27 -13.96
N GLU A 98 25.28 -18.54 -15.26
CA GLU A 98 26.21 -18.08 -16.29
C GLU A 98 26.22 -16.55 -16.43
N LEU A 99 25.11 -15.89 -16.06
CA LEU A 99 25.06 -14.44 -15.99
C LEU A 99 25.93 -13.92 -14.85
N LEU A 100 25.78 -14.48 -13.65
CA LEU A 100 26.57 -14.06 -12.48
C LEU A 100 28.07 -14.33 -12.70
N GLU A 101 28.42 -15.45 -13.32
CA GLU A 101 29.78 -15.75 -13.76
C GLU A 101 30.32 -14.69 -14.72
N LEU A 102 29.55 -14.35 -15.78
CA LEU A 102 29.93 -13.36 -16.77
C LEU A 102 30.14 -11.97 -16.13
N LEU A 103 29.24 -11.55 -15.25
CA LEU A 103 29.32 -10.28 -14.54
C LEU A 103 30.54 -10.24 -13.62
N LEU A 104 30.78 -11.30 -12.84
CA LEU A 104 31.92 -11.37 -11.93
C LEU A 104 33.25 -11.41 -12.68
N PHE A 105 33.32 -12.14 -13.78
CA PHE A 105 34.52 -12.20 -14.63
C PHE A 105 34.88 -10.80 -15.16
N LYS A 106 33.91 -10.08 -15.72
CA LYS A 106 34.12 -8.71 -16.21
C LYS A 106 34.46 -7.73 -15.08
N LEU A 107 33.87 -7.92 -13.90
CA LEU A 107 34.16 -7.10 -12.74
C LEU A 107 35.63 -7.26 -12.34
N LYS A 108 36.12 -8.50 -12.23
CA LYS A 108 37.54 -8.77 -11.92
C LYS A 108 38.48 -8.23 -13.00
N GLN A 109 38.12 -8.38 -14.28
CA GLN A 109 38.91 -7.84 -15.39
C GLN A 109 39.14 -6.32 -15.26
N ILE A 110 38.10 -5.53 -14.96
CA ILE A 110 38.21 -4.08 -14.80
C ILE A 110 39.10 -3.72 -13.60
N LEU A 111 39.04 -4.51 -12.52
CA LEU A 111 39.86 -4.28 -11.34
C LEU A 111 41.33 -4.60 -11.61
N ASP A 112 41.62 -5.66 -12.36
CA ASP A 112 42.97 -6.04 -12.78
C ASP A 112 43.59 -4.98 -13.71
N GLU A 113 42.78 -4.33 -14.56
CA GLU A 113 43.22 -3.22 -15.42
C GLU A 113 43.61 -1.95 -14.63
N GLY A 114 43.15 -1.78 -13.39
CA GLY A 114 43.57 -0.72 -12.48
C GLY A 114 43.13 0.71 -12.82
N ASN A 115 42.47 0.94 -13.96
CA ASN A 115 42.10 2.27 -14.46
C ASN A 115 40.74 2.79 -13.96
N PHE A 116 40.07 2.04 -13.07
CA PHE A 116 38.71 2.31 -12.62
C PHE A 116 38.53 3.59 -11.78
N LYS A 117 39.62 4.20 -11.28
CA LYS A 117 39.54 5.52 -10.60
C LYS A 117 39.25 6.65 -11.58
N SER A 118 39.93 6.66 -12.73
CA SER A 118 39.75 7.66 -13.78
C SER A 118 38.56 7.33 -14.70
N HIS A 119 38.32 6.04 -14.94
CA HIS A 119 37.25 5.54 -15.80
C HIS A 119 36.31 4.60 -15.01
N TRP A 120 35.52 5.21 -14.13
CA TRP A 120 34.68 4.54 -13.15
C TRP A 120 33.36 4.00 -13.71
N GLN A 121 32.95 4.46 -14.89
CA GLN A 121 31.62 4.21 -15.45
C GLN A 121 31.35 2.74 -15.80
N PRO A 122 32.31 1.95 -16.33
CA PRO A 122 32.11 0.52 -16.55
C PRO A 122 32.02 -0.27 -15.24
N LEU A 123 32.80 0.13 -14.22
CA LEU A 123 32.75 -0.49 -12.89
C LEU A 123 31.37 -0.29 -12.25
N GLU A 124 30.86 0.95 -12.24
CA GLU A 124 29.52 1.23 -11.72
C GLU A 124 28.44 0.45 -12.48
N SER A 125 28.55 0.35 -13.81
CA SER A 125 27.54 -0.34 -14.61
C SER A 125 27.47 -1.84 -14.33
N LEU A 126 28.59 -2.49 -13.99
CA LEU A 126 28.60 -3.90 -13.58
C LEU A 126 27.98 -4.08 -12.20
N ILE A 127 28.30 -3.19 -11.25
CA ILE A 127 27.70 -3.23 -9.91
C ILE A 127 26.18 -3.00 -10.01
N HIS A 128 25.75 -2.09 -10.88
CA HIS A 128 24.33 -1.88 -11.18
C HIS A 128 23.67 -3.12 -11.80
N ALA A 129 24.39 -3.88 -12.63
CA ALA A 129 23.86 -5.14 -13.16
C ALA A 129 23.72 -6.22 -12.09
N PHE A 130 24.67 -6.33 -11.14
CA PHE A 130 24.52 -7.17 -9.95
C PHE A 130 23.32 -6.74 -9.11
N TYR A 131 23.17 -5.44 -8.86
CA TYR A 131 21.99 -4.88 -8.19
C TYR A 131 20.68 -5.26 -8.90
N ALA A 132 20.63 -5.16 -10.23
CA ALA A 132 19.43 -5.45 -11.03
C ALA A 132 18.97 -6.92 -10.94
N VAL A 133 19.90 -7.87 -10.75
CA VAL A 133 19.59 -9.31 -10.71
C VAL A 133 19.44 -9.85 -9.29
N ALA A 134 19.49 -8.99 -8.26
CA ALA A 134 19.47 -9.40 -6.86
C ALA A 134 18.21 -10.22 -6.50
N GLU A 135 17.05 -9.89 -7.08
CA GLU A 135 15.77 -10.57 -6.81
C GLU A 135 15.68 -12.01 -7.36
N ASP A 136 16.46 -12.35 -8.38
CA ASP A 136 16.41 -13.67 -9.06
C ASP A 136 17.50 -14.64 -8.56
N VAL A 137 18.33 -14.22 -7.60
CA VAL A 137 19.34 -15.07 -6.98
C VAL A 137 18.66 -16.10 -6.08
N THR A 138 18.27 -17.22 -6.69
CA THR A 138 17.66 -18.36 -6.00
C THR A 138 18.47 -19.63 -6.25
N GLY A 139 18.95 -20.24 -5.17
CA GLY A 139 19.59 -21.57 -5.18
C GLY A 139 21.10 -21.59 -4.87
N GLU A 140 21.55 -22.72 -4.32
CA GLU A 140 22.90 -22.96 -3.79
C GLU A 140 24.05 -22.70 -4.80
N THR A 141 23.77 -22.82 -6.10
CA THR A 141 24.82 -22.63 -7.13
C THR A 141 25.12 -21.17 -7.44
N ALA A 142 24.19 -20.25 -7.14
CA ALA A 142 24.37 -18.82 -7.28
C ALA A 142 25.21 -18.22 -6.13
N ASP A 143 25.19 -18.87 -4.96
CA ASP A 143 25.84 -18.38 -3.73
C ASP A 143 27.34 -18.12 -3.90
N LYS A 144 28.05 -19.02 -4.59
CA LYS A 144 29.50 -18.86 -4.83
C LYS A 144 29.82 -17.56 -5.58
N TRP A 145 28.95 -17.15 -6.50
CA TRP A 145 29.17 -15.96 -7.33
C TRP A 145 28.84 -14.69 -6.55
N VAL A 146 27.73 -14.68 -5.82
CA VAL A 146 27.32 -13.54 -4.98
C VAL A 146 28.31 -13.35 -3.82
N HIS A 147 28.76 -14.43 -3.20
CA HIS A 147 29.81 -14.37 -2.19
C HIS A 147 31.11 -13.78 -2.75
N SER A 148 31.57 -14.25 -3.93
CA SER A 148 32.76 -13.66 -4.56
C SER A 148 32.55 -12.20 -4.98
N PHE A 149 31.33 -11.79 -5.33
CA PHE A 149 31.00 -10.39 -5.57
C PHE A 149 31.19 -9.56 -4.29
N PHE A 150 30.67 -10.00 -3.14
CA PHE A 150 30.87 -9.29 -1.87
C PHE A 150 32.32 -9.25 -1.39
N GLN A 151 33.09 -10.33 -1.59
CA GLN A 151 34.54 -10.31 -1.35
C GLN A 151 35.26 -9.30 -2.24
N THR A 152 34.76 -9.09 -3.47
CA THR A 152 35.28 -8.07 -4.37
C THR A 152 34.89 -6.66 -3.90
N ILE A 153 33.64 -6.45 -3.47
CA ILE A 153 33.19 -5.17 -2.91
C ILE A 153 34.01 -4.77 -1.67
N LYS A 154 34.31 -5.73 -0.79
CA LYS A 154 35.12 -5.53 0.42
C LYS A 154 36.50 -4.93 0.13
N THR A 155 37.12 -5.30 -0.99
CA THR A 155 38.48 -4.84 -1.34
C THR A 155 38.51 -3.51 -2.08
N LEU A 156 37.35 -2.98 -2.49
CA LEU A 156 37.29 -1.69 -3.19
C LEU A 156 37.64 -0.53 -2.26
N PRO A 157 38.52 0.41 -2.68
CA PRO A 157 38.82 1.62 -1.92
C PRO A 157 37.70 2.65 -2.08
N LEU A 158 36.49 2.36 -1.57
CA LEU A 158 35.27 3.15 -1.81
C LEU A 158 35.42 4.64 -1.49
N ALA A 159 36.24 5.00 -0.49
CA ALA A 159 36.50 6.39 -0.11
C ALA A 159 37.22 7.21 -1.21
N GLU A 160 37.91 6.55 -2.13
CA GLU A 160 38.63 7.18 -3.25
C GLU A 160 37.86 7.11 -4.58
N LEU A 161 36.71 6.43 -4.59
CA LEU A 161 35.92 6.22 -5.79
C LEU A 161 34.86 7.29 -5.97
N ASN A 162 34.33 7.37 -7.20
CA ASN A 162 33.21 8.25 -7.51
C ASN A 162 32.00 7.90 -6.61
N THR A 163 31.35 8.92 -6.05
CA THR A 163 30.18 8.77 -5.17
C THR A 163 29.05 7.94 -5.80
N ARG A 164 28.92 7.93 -7.13
CA ARG A 164 27.94 7.08 -7.83
C ARG A 164 28.22 5.59 -7.66
N ILE A 165 29.48 5.16 -7.65
CA ILE A 165 29.84 3.78 -7.34
C ILE A 165 29.40 3.47 -5.91
N VAL A 166 29.74 4.34 -4.96
CA VAL A 166 29.40 4.15 -3.54
C VAL A 166 27.89 3.99 -3.38
N ILE A 167 27.08 4.88 -3.98
CA ILE A 167 25.61 4.78 -3.98
C ILE A 167 25.14 3.43 -4.53
N THR A 168 25.65 3.01 -5.68
CA THR A 168 25.24 1.75 -6.34
C THR A 168 25.64 0.52 -5.53
N VAL A 169 26.79 0.55 -4.87
CA VAL A 169 27.24 -0.49 -3.95
C VAL A 169 26.31 -0.58 -2.74
N LEU A 170 25.94 0.55 -2.14
CA LEU A 170 25.01 0.59 -1.00
C LEU A 170 23.64 0.04 -1.41
N ASP A 171 23.12 0.46 -2.56
CA ASP A 171 21.85 -0.05 -3.11
C ASP A 171 21.91 -1.56 -3.38
N ALA A 172 23.03 -2.06 -3.92
CA ALA A 172 23.27 -3.50 -4.11
C ALA A 172 23.25 -4.25 -2.77
N ILE A 173 23.98 -3.79 -1.75
CA ILE A 173 23.98 -4.42 -0.41
C ILE A 173 22.55 -4.52 0.14
N GLY A 174 21.75 -3.46 0.02
CA GLY A 174 20.35 -3.46 0.47
C GLY A 174 19.46 -4.43 -0.30
N ALA A 175 19.65 -4.56 -1.61
CA ALA A 175 18.89 -5.48 -2.45
C ALA A 175 19.17 -6.96 -2.11
N TYR A 176 20.38 -7.26 -1.65
CA TYR A 176 20.81 -8.60 -1.23
C TYR A 176 20.52 -8.90 0.25
N ALA A 177 19.70 -8.12 0.95
CA ALA A 177 19.45 -8.30 2.39
C ALA A 177 18.94 -9.72 2.75
N GLU A 178 18.02 -10.29 1.97
CA GLU A 178 17.52 -11.66 2.19
C GLU A 178 18.64 -12.71 2.01
N TRP A 179 19.51 -12.53 1.02
CA TRP A 179 20.66 -13.41 0.80
C TRP A 179 21.71 -13.30 1.93
N ILE A 180 21.94 -12.08 2.42
CA ILE A 180 22.87 -11.80 3.52
C ILE A 180 22.37 -12.39 4.85
N ASP A 181 21.05 -12.47 5.07
CA ASP A 181 20.51 -13.12 6.27
C ASP A 181 20.92 -14.61 6.34
N VAL A 182 20.89 -15.30 5.19
CA VAL A 182 21.34 -16.69 5.07
C VAL A 182 22.88 -16.80 5.15
N ASN A 183 23.61 -15.83 4.58
CA ASN A 183 25.08 -15.81 4.50
C ASN A 183 25.67 -14.73 5.44
N SER A 184 25.41 -14.88 6.73
CA SER A 184 25.70 -13.88 7.77
C SER A 184 27.19 -13.51 7.93
N ASP A 185 28.11 -14.31 7.39
CA ASP A 185 29.55 -14.05 7.44
C ASP A 185 29.94 -12.76 6.68
N VAL A 186 29.15 -12.37 5.67
CA VAL A 186 29.35 -11.15 4.88
C VAL A 186 28.94 -9.88 5.66
N MET A 187 28.11 -10.01 6.70
CA MET A 187 27.56 -8.87 7.46
C MET A 187 28.65 -7.99 8.08
N ALA A 188 29.68 -8.60 8.66
CA ALA A 188 30.76 -7.90 9.34
C ALA A 188 31.54 -6.95 8.40
N ASP A 189 31.62 -7.32 7.12
CA ASP A 189 32.34 -6.55 6.10
C ASP A 189 31.45 -5.47 5.47
N MET A 190 30.15 -5.74 5.27
CA MET A 190 29.26 -4.81 4.57
C MET A 190 28.68 -3.73 5.49
N LEU A 191 28.43 -4.04 6.76
CA LEU A 191 27.80 -3.09 7.68
C LEU A 191 28.62 -1.81 7.92
N PRO A 192 29.96 -1.86 8.09
CA PRO A 192 30.77 -0.65 8.19
C PRO A 192 30.64 0.27 6.96
N LEU A 193 30.45 -0.30 5.76
CA LEU A 193 30.26 0.47 4.53
C LEU A 193 28.93 1.22 4.55
N LEU A 194 27.85 0.56 5.00
CA LEU A 194 26.53 1.18 5.17
C LEU A 194 26.59 2.34 6.18
N VAL A 195 27.23 2.10 7.32
CA VAL A 195 27.40 3.11 8.38
C VAL A 195 28.21 4.30 7.90
N ALA A 196 29.33 4.08 7.21
CA ALA A 196 30.14 5.16 6.64
C ALA A 196 29.35 6.00 5.62
N GLY A 197 28.50 5.35 4.82
CA GLY A 197 27.63 6.02 3.85
C GLY A 197 26.67 7.05 4.48
N LEU A 198 26.28 6.88 5.75
CA LEU A 198 25.42 7.83 6.47
C LEU A 198 26.08 9.19 6.72
N SER A 199 27.42 9.26 6.73
CA SER A 199 28.17 10.50 6.95
C SER A 199 28.31 11.35 5.69
N HIS A 200 27.91 10.84 4.52
CA HIS A 200 28.00 11.53 3.24
C HIS A 200 26.61 11.91 2.73
N ALA A 201 26.34 13.21 2.58
CA ALA A 201 25.01 13.73 2.23
C ALA A 201 24.43 13.11 0.94
N ASP A 202 25.27 12.86 -0.08
CA ASP A 202 24.84 12.27 -1.35
C ASP A 202 24.56 10.75 -1.26
N ALA A 203 25.22 10.04 -0.35
CA ALA A 203 25.09 8.59 -0.18
C ALA A 203 24.12 8.19 0.95
N ALA A 204 23.83 9.09 1.88
CA ALA A 204 22.91 8.88 3.00
C ALA A 204 21.52 8.37 2.59
N PRO A 205 20.92 8.78 1.45
CA PRO A 205 19.62 8.24 1.01
C PRO A 205 19.66 6.73 0.71
N SER A 206 20.75 6.25 0.09
CA SER A 206 20.96 4.83 -0.23
C SER A 206 21.43 4.06 0.99
N ALA A 207 22.38 4.61 1.76
CA ALA A 207 22.85 4.00 3.01
C ALA A 207 21.72 3.77 4.01
N SER A 208 20.85 4.77 4.24
CA SER A 208 19.70 4.63 5.14
C SER A 208 18.62 3.68 4.60
N MET A 209 18.50 3.50 3.28
CA MET A 209 17.60 2.49 2.71
C MET A 209 18.14 1.08 2.91
N ALA A 210 19.40 0.86 2.53
CA ALA A 210 20.06 -0.43 2.64
C ALA A 210 20.13 -0.88 4.10
N LEU A 211 20.46 0.02 5.03
CA LEU A 211 20.46 -0.29 6.46
C LEU A 211 19.05 -0.60 6.98
N LYS A 212 18.00 0.04 6.44
CA LYS A 212 16.60 -0.29 6.76
C LYS A 212 16.22 -1.68 6.26
N ASP A 213 16.64 -2.06 5.06
CA ASP A 213 16.40 -3.41 4.51
C ASP A 213 17.15 -4.48 5.32
N ILE A 214 18.44 -4.26 5.61
CA ILE A 214 19.25 -5.17 6.44
C ILE A 214 18.66 -5.32 7.85
N THR A 215 18.23 -4.24 8.49
CA THR A 215 17.65 -4.34 9.84
C THR A 215 16.26 -4.98 9.88
N ARG A 216 15.53 -4.93 8.75
CA ARG A 216 14.25 -5.62 8.60
C ARG A 216 14.43 -7.12 8.39
N ASP A 217 15.33 -7.50 7.49
CA ASP A 217 15.43 -8.87 6.98
C ASP A 217 16.48 -9.71 7.73
N CYS A 218 17.53 -9.10 8.31
CA CYS A 218 18.66 -9.81 8.93
C CYS A 218 18.67 -9.76 10.47
N ALA A 219 17.51 -9.70 11.12
CA ALA A 219 17.35 -9.46 12.57
C ALA A 219 18.28 -10.29 13.49
N PRO A 220 18.46 -11.63 13.34
CA PRO A 220 19.35 -12.38 14.21
C PRO A 220 20.83 -12.03 13.98
N SER A 221 21.21 -11.83 12.73
CA SER A 221 22.60 -11.60 12.30
C SER A 221 23.13 -10.21 12.67
N ILE A 222 22.24 -9.21 12.80
CA ILE A 222 22.65 -7.82 13.15
C ILE A 222 22.83 -7.60 14.65
N ARG A 223 22.36 -8.51 15.52
CA ARG A 223 22.36 -8.33 16.98
C ARG A 223 23.73 -7.96 17.56
N PRO A 224 24.86 -8.57 17.16
CA PRO A 224 26.20 -8.19 17.65
C PRO A 224 26.61 -6.76 17.27
N PHE A 225 26.03 -6.21 16.20
CA PHE A 225 26.36 -4.90 15.67
C PHE A 225 25.39 -3.80 16.12
N ALA A 226 24.41 -4.12 16.97
CA ALA A 226 23.43 -3.16 17.46
C ALA A 226 24.06 -1.86 18.03
N PRO A 227 25.13 -1.90 18.85
CA PRO A 227 25.76 -0.66 19.34
C PRO A 227 26.36 0.21 18.23
N LEU A 228 26.97 -0.41 17.21
CA LEU A 228 27.53 0.28 16.05
C LEU A 228 26.44 0.99 15.25
N ILE A 229 25.33 0.29 14.97
CA ILE A 229 24.21 0.82 14.19
C ILE A 229 23.56 1.99 14.93
N LEU A 230 23.32 1.84 16.24
CA LEU A 230 22.70 2.89 17.06
C LEU A 230 23.58 4.14 17.13
N ALA A 231 24.89 3.98 17.37
CA ALA A 231 25.83 5.10 17.40
C ALA A 231 25.92 5.81 16.04
N ALA A 232 25.92 5.07 14.94
CA ALA A 232 25.92 5.62 13.59
C ALA A 232 24.66 6.43 13.29
N CYS A 233 23.49 5.89 13.62
CA CYS A 233 22.21 6.59 13.45
C CYS A 233 22.18 7.87 14.30
N GLN A 234 22.68 7.81 15.54
CA GLN A 234 22.77 8.96 16.43
C GLN A 234 23.64 10.07 15.84
N GLY A 235 24.86 9.72 15.41
CA GLY A 235 25.80 10.65 14.84
C GLY A 235 25.23 11.33 13.59
N ALA A 236 24.61 10.55 12.71
CA ALA A 236 24.01 11.06 11.49
C ALA A 236 22.84 12.03 11.76
N LEU A 237 21.94 11.69 12.69
CA LEU A 237 20.84 12.56 13.11
C LEU A 237 21.34 13.86 13.77
N ALA A 238 22.39 13.78 14.59
CA ALA A 238 22.96 14.92 15.28
C ALA A 238 23.58 15.97 14.33
N THR A 239 23.97 15.58 13.10
CA THR A 239 24.51 16.52 12.11
C THR A 239 23.48 17.56 11.65
N GLY A 240 22.18 17.24 11.71
CA GLY A 240 21.11 18.11 11.19
C GLY A 240 21.11 18.30 9.68
N THR A 241 21.88 17.52 8.91
CA THR A 241 22.02 17.66 7.45
C THR A 241 21.07 16.78 6.64
N LEU A 242 20.51 15.75 7.29
CA LEU A 242 19.63 14.77 6.68
C LEU A 242 18.23 15.33 6.43
N LYS A 243 17.57 14.87 5.35
CA LYS A 243 16.17 15.23 5.09
C LYS A 243 15.24 14.31 5.90
N LEU A 244 13.98 14.67 5.94
CA LEU A 244 12.94 13.97 6.71
C LEU A 244 12.86 12.46 6.37
N GLY A 245 13.04 12.09 5.10
CA GLY A 245 12.96 10.69 4.67
C GLY A 245 14.08 9.82 5.24
N GLU A 246 15.31 10.33 5.26
CA GLU A 246 16.48 9.71 5.89
C GLU A 246 16.29 9.66 7.40
N CYS A 247 15.92 10.77 8.05
CA CYS A 247 15.70 10.81 9.50
C CYS A 247 14.62 9.80 9.95
N ALA A 248 13.51 9.71 9.21
CA ALA A 248 12.46 8.73 9.50
C ALA A 248 12.95 7.29 9.32
N ARG A 249 13.74 6.99 8.27
CA ARG A 249 14.34 5.66 8.10
C ARG A 249 15.32 5.32 9.23
N LEU A 250 16.17 6.25 9.64
CA LEU A 250 17.06 6.05 10.78
C LEU A 250 16.29 5.81 12.08
N MET A 251 15.19 6.53 12.30
CA MET A 251 14.36 6.31 13.48
C MET A 251 13.66 4.94 13.47
N TYR A 252 13.21 4.47 12.30
CA TYR A 252 12.74 3.10 12.12
C TYR A 252 13.84 2.08 12.44
N ILE A 253 15.05 2.28 11.92
CA ILE A 253 16.21 1.41 12.19
C ILE A 253 16.52 1.36 13.69
N ILE A 254 16.53 2.51 14.37
CA ILE A 254 16.71 2.57 15.83
C ILE A 254 15.66 1.73 16.53
N GLY A 255 14.37 1.91 16.20
CA GLY A 255 13.29 1.10 16.76
C GLY A 255 13.51 -0.40 16.52
N LYS A 256 13.88 -0.79 15.30
CA LYS A 256 14.08 -2.19 14.92
C LYS A 256 15.28 -2.83 15.60
N VAL A 257 16.37 -2.09 15.79
CA VAL A 257 17.53 -2.57 16.55
C VAL A 257 17.20 -2.68 18.04
N CYS A 258 16.39 -1.78 18.59
CA CYS A 258 15.94 -1.87 19.97
C CYS A 258 15.15 -3.16 20.25
N THR A 259 14.40 -3.70 19.28
CA THR A 259 13.70 -4.99 19.47
C THR A 259 14.65 -6.19 19.63
N LEU A 260 15.96 -6.01 19.43
CA LEU A 260 16.98 -7.06 19.55
C LEU A 260 17.81 -6.97 20.85
N LEU A 261 17.61 -5.89 21.60
CA LEU A 261 18.35 -5.60 22.83
C LEU A 261 17.61 -6.09 24.07
N PRO A 262 18.32 -6.38 25.17
CA PRO A 262 17.70 -6.60 26.48
C PRO A 262 16.91 -5.36 26.95
N GLU A 263 15.82 -5.59 27.68
CA GLU A 263 14.89 -4.53 28.14
C GLU A 263 15.59 -3.36 28.87
N SER A 264 16.59 -3.65 29.71
CA SER A 264 17.35 -2.61 30.43
C SER A 264 18.06 -1.64 29.48
N SER A 265 18.70 -2.16 28.43
CA SER A 265 19.38 -1.35 27.42
C SER A 265 18.39 -0.60 26.53
N VAL A 266 17.19 -1.16 26.29
CA VAL A 266 16.14 -0.48 25.53
C VAL A 266 15.66 0.76 26.25
N ILE A 267 15.43 0.70 27.56
CA ILE A 267 15.01 1.86 28.37
C ILE A 267 16.04 2.98 28.29
N GLU A 268 17.33 2.66 28.47
CA GLU A 268 18.41 3.65 28.40
C GLU A 268 18.57 4.25 27.00
N THR A 269 18.50 3.40 25.97
CA THR A 269 18.61 3.82 24.56
C THR A 269 17.41 4.68 24.18
N LEU A 270 16.18 4.20 24.33
CA LEU A 270 15.00 4.98 23.95
C LEU A 270 14.88 6.26 24.79
N GLY A 271 15.12 6.16 26.11
CA GLY A 271 15.02 7.29 27.04
C GLY A 271 16.02 8.41 26.79
N SER A 272 17.23 8.13 26.29
CA SER A 272 18.19 9.18 25.92
C SER A 272 17.98 9.72 24.51
N PHE A 273 17.60 8.86 23.55
CA PHE A 273 17.50 9.20 22.14
C PHE A 273 16.21 9.92 21.74
N ILE A 274 15.07 9.49 22.29
CA ILE A 274 13.74 9.95 21.84
C ILE A 274 13.28 11.19 22.60
N GLN A 275 13.79 11.35 23.82
CA GLN A 275 13.43 12.42 24.73
C GLN A 275 13.53 13.84 24.12
N PRO A 276 14.55 14.20 23.33
CA PRO A 276 14.58 15.50 22.65
C PRO A 276 13.41 15.72 21.68
N TYR A 277 13.01 14.67 20.95
CA TYR A 277 11.91 14.72 19.98
C TYR A 277 10.54 14.80 20.68
N VAL A 278 10.37 14.05 21.79
CA VAL A 278 9.16 14.10 22.63
C VAL A 278 8.98 15.49 23.24
N HIS A 279 10.04 16.04 23.85
CA HIS A 279 10.00 17.39 24.43
C HIS A 279 9.70 18.45 23.37
N LYS A 280 10.31 18.34 22.19
CA LYS A 280 10.07 19.31 21.13
C LYS A 280 8.66 19.20 20.57
N LEU A 281 8.12 18.00 20.40
CA LEU A 281 6.71 17.80 20.02
C LEU A 281 5.77 18.37 21.08
N HIS A 282 6.06 18.17 22.37
CA HIS A 282 5.28 18.74 23.45
C HIS A 282 5.24 20.28 23.38
N GLN A 283 6.40 20.92 23.24
CA GLN A 283 6.51 22.37 23.05
C GLN A 283 5.73 22.87 21.81
N LEU A 284 5.86 22.17 20.68
CA LEU A 284 5.15 22.52 19.45
C LEU A 284 3.64 22.36 19.60
N SER A 285 3.19 21.33 20.32
CA SER A 285 1.76 21.07 20.54
C SER A 285 1.08 22.13 21.40
N GLN A 286 1.82 22.80 22.28
CA GLN A 286 1.32 23.93 23.07
C GLN A 286 1.21 25.23 22.28
N ASN A 287 1.88 25.33 21.12
CA ASN A 287 1.79 26.51 20.28
C ASN A 287 0.46 26.50 19.50
N LYS A 288 -0.29 27.60 19.58
CA LYS A 288 -1.54 27.80 18.84
C LYS A 288 -1.32 28.38 17.43
N GLU A 289 -0.09 28.75 17.09
CA GLU A 289 0.25 29.29 15.77
C GLU A 289 0.26 28.19 14.70
N THR A 290 -0.45 28.43 13.60
CA THR A 290 -0.59 27.49 12.48
C THR A 290 0.26 27.87 11.26
N SER A 291 1.40 28.52 11.47
CA SER A 291 2.27 28.94 10.35
C SER A 291 2.89 27.74 9.61
N PRO A 292 3.23 27.88 8.30
CA PRO A 292 3.84 26.79 7.53
C PRO A 292 5.14 26.24 8.14
N ALA A 293 5.89 27.08 8.85
CA ALA A 293 7.11 26.69 9.55
C ALA A 293 6.81 25.78 10.75
N VAL A 294 5.79 26.11 11.57
CA VAL A 294 5.35 25.28 12.69
C VAL A 294 4.73 23.97 12.16
N LYS A 295 3.91 24.04 11.11
CA LYS A 295 3.37 22.85 10.42
C LYS A 295 4.46 21.86 10.02
N SER A 296 5.52 22.36 9.37
CA SER A 296 6.64 21.52 8.94
C SER A 296 7.36 20.87 10.13
N GLN A 297 7.49 21.57 11.26
CA GLN A 297 8.10 21.03 12.47
C GLN A 297 7.22 19.98 13.14
N VAL A 298 5.91 20.24 13.29
CA VAL A 298 4.95 19.26 13.82
C VAL A 298 4.95 18.00 12.97
N ASN A 299 4.88 18.16 11.64
CA ASN A 299 4.94 17.06 10.69
C ASN A 299 6.22 16.23 10.86
N PHE A 300 7.37 16.89 10.94
CA PHE A 300 8.66 16.23 11.15
C PHE A 300 8.63 15.37 12.41
N HIS A 301 8.28 15.94 13.57
CA HIS A 301 8.33 15.22 14.84
C HIS A 301 7.32 14.06 14.91
N LEU A 302 6.10 14.25 14.38
CA LEU A 302 5.12 13.17 14.30
C LEU A 302 5.60 12.03 13.39
N ARG A 303 6.25 12.34 12.25
CA ARG A 303 6.82 11.31 11.36
C ARG A 303 7.97 10.56 12.00
N ILE A 304 8.82 11.24 12.78
CA ILE A 304 9.88 10.58 13.56
C ILE A 304 9.25 9.61 14.57
N MET A 305 8.23 10.04 15.33
CA MET A 305 7.53 9.14 16.28
C MET A 305 6.85 7.97 15.57
N SER A 306 6.17 8.22 14.44
CA SER A 306 5.51 7.16 13.68
C SER A 306 6.50 6.13 13.16
N ALA A 307 7.65 6.57 12.65
CA ALA A 307 8.70 5.67 12.17
C ALA A 307 9.35 4.86 13.30
N LEU A 308 9.54 5.46 14.47
CA LEU A 308 10.01 4.75 15.66
C LEU A 308 9.06 3.60 16.02
N PHE A 309 7.76 3.92 16.21
CA PHE A 309 6.77 2.91 16.60
C PHE A 309 6.65 1.80 15.55
N GLN A 310 6.79 2.15 14.26
CA GLN A 310 6.85 1.17 13.18
C GLN A 310 8.10 0.26 13.29
N GLY A 311 9.24 0.81 13.70
CA GLY A 311 10.47 0.03 13.92
C GLY A 311 10.37 -0.91 15.12
N LEU A 312 9.70 -0.46 16.18
CA LEU A 312 9.44 -1.25 17.39
C LEU A 312 8.41 -2.36 17.19
N GLU A 313 7.72 -2.40 16.05
CA GLU A 313 6.85 -3.50 15.66
C GLU A 313 7.68 -4.77 15.45
N SER A 314 7.56 -5.73 16.38
CA SER A 314 8.25 -7.01 16.30
C SER A 314 7.29 -8.14 15.95
N THR A 315 7.74 -8.99 15.03
CA THR A 315 7.15 -10.29 14.73
C THR A 315 7.52 -11.35 15.76
N GLU A 316 8.62 -11.16 16.49
CA GLU A 316 9.13 -12.08 17.50
C GLU A 316 8.74 -11.59 18.90
N LYS A 317 7.84 -12.35 19.55
CA LYS A 317 7.20 -11.99 20.82
C LYS A 317 8.15 -12.00 22.04
N GLU A 318 9.40 -12.43 21.90
CA GLU A 318 10.31 -12.65 23.03
C GLU A 318 11.10 -11.41 23.49
N TYR A 319 11.32 -10.42 22.62
CA TYR A 319 12.32 -9.37 22.91
C TYR A 319 11.82 -7.92 22.83
N THR A 320 10.55 -7.71 22.50
CA THR A 320 9.96 -6.37 22.62
C THR A 320 9.29 -6.24 23.98
N SER A 321 9.48 -5.10 24.65
CA SER A 321 8.76 -4.75 25.87
C SER A 321 7.57 -3.85 25.54
N PRO A 322 6.36 -4.41 25.33
CA PRO A 322 5.12 -3.65 25.20
C PRO A 322 4.95 -2.55 26.26
N SER A 323 5.48 -2.75 27.46
CA SER A 323 5.42 -1.79 28.57
C SER A 323 6.11 -0.46 28.23
N ILE A 324 7.29 -0.49 27.60
CA ILE A 324 8.03 0.73 27.23
C ILE A 324 7.27 1.51 26.14
N VAL A 325 6.71 0.79 25.17
CA VAL A 325 5.90 1.37 24.10
C VAL A 325 4.63 2.02 24.66
N LEU A 326 4.01 1.37 25.65
CA LEU A 326 2.85 1.91 26.36
C LEU A 326 3.21 3.18 27.14
N GLU A 327 4.28 3.17 27.94
CA GLU A 327 4.75 4.34 28.69
C GLU A 327 5.06 5.53 27.76
N LEU A 328 5.74 5.26 26.63
CA LEU A 328 6.02 6.28 25.62
C LEU A 328 4.73 6.83 25.01
N LEU A 329 3.77 5.97 24.66
CA LEU A 329 2.48 6.39 24.12
C LEU A 329 1.69 7.24 25.13
N GLU A 330 1.65 6.83 26.39
CA GLU A 330 1.00 7.59 27.47
C GLU A 330 1.64 8.97 27.66
N SER A 331 2.97 9.06 27.59
CA SER A 331 3.69 10.34 27.67
C SER A 331 3.39 11.26 26.47
N LEU A 332 3.11 10.69 25.30
CA LEU A 332 2.82 11.43 24.07
C LEU A 332 1.36 11.88 23.99
N LEU A 333 0.44 11.16 24.63
CA LEU A 333 -1.00 11.36 24.49
C LEU A 333 -1.46 12.82 24.68
N PRO A 334 -1.03 13.58 25.72
CA PRO A 334 -1.43 14.98 25.87
C PRO A 334 -0.97 15.87 24.69
N SER A 335 0.19 15.56 24.12
CA SER A 335 0.70 16.29 22.95
C SER A 335 -0.12 15.97 21.71
N LEU A 336 -0.54 14.71 21.54
CA LEU A 336 -1.40 14.29 20.42
C LEU A 336 -2.79 14.92 20.52
N GLU A 337 -3.37 15.01 21.71
CA GLU A 337 -4.64 15.71 21.96
C GLU A 337 -4.56 17.19 21.56
N ASN A 338 -3.50 17.88 21.97
CA ASN A 338 -3.27 19.27 21.58
C ASN A 338 -3.05 19.44 20.08
N VAL A 339 -2.32 18.53 19.44
CA VAL A 339 -2.16 18.53 17.98
C VAL A 339 -3.50 18.39 17.27
N VAL A 340 -4.39 17.49 17.71
CA VAL A 340 -5.74 17.37 17.14
C VAL A 340 -6.51 18.68 17.29
N ASN A 341 -6.49 19.30 18.46
CA ASN A 341 -7.23 20.54 18.71
C ASN A 341 -6.76 21.73 17.85
N VAL A 342 -5.48 21.77 17.46
CA VAL A 342 -4.90 22.86 16.65
C VAL A 342 -4.94 22.56 15.15
N TRP A 343 -4.70 21.30 14.77
CA TRP A 343 -4.48 20.87 13.38
C TRP A 343 -5.59 19.97 12.84
N TYR A 344 -6.80 20.03 13.41
CA TYR A 344 -7.91 19.16 13.00
C TYR A 344 -8.30 19.29 11.52
N GLU A 345 -8.04 20.42 10.84
CA GLU A 345 -8.31 20.56 9.40
C GLU A 345 -7.22 19.95 8.52
N ASP A 346 -6.02 19.70 9.05
CA ASP A 346 -4.88 19.21 8.27
C ASP A 346 -4.88 17.69 8.15
N ALA A 347 -5.45 17.18 7.05
CA ALA A 347 -5.56 15.74 6.80
C ALA A 347 -4.22 14.99 6.91
N ASN A 348 -3.11 15.58 6.48
CA ASN A 348 -1.80 14.91 6.51
C ASN A 348 -1.22 14.84 7.93
N ILE A 349 -1.43 15.86 8.79
CA ILE A 349 -1.07 15.76 10.21
C ILE A 349 -1.90 14.69 10.91
N ILE A 350 -3.22 14.68 10.67
CA ILE A 350 -4.12 13.69 11.28
C ILE A 350 -3.80 12.26 10.80
N GLU A 351 -3.42 12.09 9.53
CA GLU A 351 -2.99 10.80 8.99
C GLU A 351 -1.71 10.26 9.66
N ILE A 352 -0.72 11.13 9.87
CA ILE A 352 0.52 10.73 10.56
C ILE A 352 0.24 10.42 12.03
N LEU A 353 -0.62 11.21 12.69
CA LEU A 353 -1.06 10.95 14.07
C LEU A 353 -1.76 9.60 14.17
N CYS A 354 -2.69 9.29 13.27
CA CYS A 354 -3.34 7.99 13.22
C CYS A 354 -2.34 6.85 12.99
N SER A 355 -1.27 7.11 12.23
CA SER A 355 -0.16 6.15 12.02
C SER A 355 0.68 5.94 13.28
N VAL A 356 0.92 6.98 14.10
CA VAL A 356 1.54 6.83 15.44
C VAL A 356 0.71 5.88 16.30
N LEU A 357 -0.61 6.13 16.39
CA LEU A 357 -1.52 5.29 17.18
C LEU A 357 -1.55 3.84 16.66
N LYS A 358 -1.61 3.67 15.33
CA LYS A 358 -1.58 2.36 14.67
C LYS A 358 -0.41 1.51 15.13
N PHE A 359 0.81 2.00 14.91
CA PHE A 359 2.00 1.19 15.15
C PHE A 359 2.22 0.94 16.65
N ALA A 360 1.90 1.92 17.50
CA ALA A 360 1.97 1.75 18.95
C ALA A 360 1.01 0.64 19.42
N VAL A 361 -0.27 0.69 19.02
CA VAL A 361 -1.29 -0.26 19.46
C VAL A 361 -1.03 -1.67 18.94
N ILE A 362 -0.59 -1.82 17.69
CA ILE A 362 -0.21 -3.13 17.12
C ILE A 362 0.93 -3.75 17.95
N THR A 363 1.93 -2.95 18.32
CA THR A 363 3.08 -3.41 19.10
C THR A 363 2.71 -3.76 20.55
N ILE A 364 1.85 -2.98 21.19
CA ILE A 364 1.43 -3.21 22.59
C ILE A 364 0.46 -4.40 22.69
N GLY A 365 -0.39 -4.62 21.68
CA GLY A 365 -1.34 -5.72 21.63
C GLY A 365 -2.39 -5.67 22.74
N ASP A 366 -2.65 -6.80 23.40
CA ASP A 366 -3.68 -6.91 24.46
C ASP A 366 -3.39 -6.03 25.68
N ARG A 367 -2.12 -5.66 25.91
CA ARG A 367 -1.77 -4.78 27.04
C ARG A 367 -2.25 -3.34 26.86
N ALA A 368 -2.66 -2.94 25.65
CA ALA A 368 -3.20 -1.61 25.39
C ALA A 368 -4.65 -1.46 25.85
N VAL A 369 -5.34 -2.56 26.24
CA VAL A 369 -6.74 -2.54 26.65
C VAL A 369 -7.10 -1.40 27.63
N PRO A 370 -6.29 -1.08 28.66
CA PRO A 370 -6.59 0.03 29.56
C PRO A 370 -6.55 1.41 28.91
N CYS A 371 -5.71 1.63 27.89
CA CYS A 371 -5.56 2.93 27.23
C CYS A 371 -6.42 3.06 25.96
N VAL A 372 -6.94 1.96 25.40
CA VAL A 372 -7.82 1.97 24.21
C VAL A 372 -8.95 3.02 24.30
N PRO A 373 -9.68 3.19 25.44
CA PRO A 373 -10.72 4.21 25.53
C PRO A 373 -10.21 5.64 25.30
N SER A 374 -9.06 6.00 25.86
CA SER A 374 -8.49 7.35 25.67
C SER A 374 -8.04 7.55 24.21
N LEU A 375 -7.41 6.54 23.61
CA LEU A 375 -6.94 6.61 22.22
C LEU A 375 -8.10 6.70 21.22
N LEU A 376 -9.15 5.90 21.39
CA LEU A 376 -10.33 5.97 20.53
C LEU A 376 -11.12 7.25 20.74
N ASN A 377 -11.15 7.79 21.96
CA ASN A 377 -11.77 9.10 22.20
C ASN A 377 -11.01 10.20 21.44
N LEU A 378 -9.68 10.18 21.43
CA LEU A 378 -8.88 11.12 20.61
C LEU A 378 -9.24 11.00 19.12
N VAL A 379 -9.32 9.79 18.58
CA VAL A 379 -9.73 9.54 17.18
C VAL A 379 -11.15 10.05 16.92
N LEU A 380 -12.07 9.82 17.85
CA LEU A 380 -13.46 10.26 17.75
C LEU A 380 -13.58 11.79 17.77
N VAL A 381 -12.82 12.46 18.65
CA VAL A 381 -12.74 13.92 18.70
C VAL A 381 -12.18 14.48 17.39
N ALA A 382 -11.10 13.89 16.86
CA ALA A 382 -10.54 14.31 15.58
C ALA A 382 -11.57 14.19 14.45
N HIS A 383 -12.29 13.06 14.38
CA HIS A 383 -13.33 12.83 13.35
C HIS A 383 -14.54 13.76 13.51
N LYS A 384 -14.89 14.11 14.76
CA LYS A 384 -15.99 15.03 15.06
C LYS A 384 -15.65 16.47 14.67
N LEU A 385 -14.41 16.89 14.84
CA LEU A 385 -13.95 18.23 14.45
C LEU A 385 -13.87 18.37 12.92
N HIS A 386 -13.40 17.32 12.25
CA HIS A 386 -13.37 17.26 10.79
C HIS A 386 -13.40 15.79 10.34
N LEU A 387 -14.20 15.48 9.33
CA LEU A 387 -14.31 14.12 8.81
C LEU A 387 -13.03 13.74 8.07
N HIS A 388 -12.28 12.78 8.62
CA HIS A 388 -11.05 12.28 8.02
C HIS A 388 -11.20 10.81 7.64
N LYS A 389 -10.61 10.40 6.53
CA LYS A 389 -10.52 8.96 6.23
C LYS A 389 -9.58 8.23 7.19
N ALA A 390 -8.53 8.92 7.65
CA ALA A 390 -7.50 8.33 8.51
C ALA A 390 -8.05 7.88 9.87
N THR A 391 -8.99 8.64 10.44
CA THR A 391 -9.68 8.31 11.71
C THR A 391 -10.53 7.04 11.54
N LEU A 392 -11.25 6.90 10.42
CA LEU A 392 -12.01 5.68 10.11
C LEU A 392 -11.09 4.46 9.92
N ASP A 393 -9.96 4.64 9.24
CA ASP A 393 -9.00 3.55 9.00
C ASP A 393 -8.36 3.04 10.29
N ILE A 394 -8.02 3.93 11.23
CA ILE A 394 -7.50 3.53 12.54
C ILE A 394 -8.61 2.94 13.43
N SER A 395 -9.82 3.52 13.44
CA SER A 395 -10.97 2.94 14.15
C SER A 395 -11.26 1.51 13.70
N ARG A 396 -11.21 1.24 12.39
CA ARG A 396 -11.30 -0.12 11.83
C ARG A 396 -10.28 -1.05 12.47
N GLN A 397 -9.02 -0.64 12.61
CA GLN A 397 -7.98 -1.47 13.23
C GLN A 397 -8.25 -1.74 14.70
N PHE A 398 -8.63 -0.72 15.48
CA PHE A 398 -9.04 -0.90 16.88
C PHE A 398 -10.21 -1.90 17.01
N PHE A 399 -11.23 -1.76 16.17
CA PHE A 399 -12.35 -2.69 16.16
C PHE A 399 -11.93 -4.12 15.79
N LEU A 400 -11.05 -4.28 14.80
CA LEU A 400 -10.54 -5.59 14.40
C LEU A 400 -9.70 -6.27 15.48
N LEU A 401 -8.94 -5.51 16.26
CA LEU A 401 -8.10 -6.03 17.34
C LEU A 401 -8.93 -6.34 18.60
N TYR A 402 -9.88 -5.47 18.96
CA TYR A 402 -10.50 -5.50 20.29
C TYR A 402 -12.00 -5.84 20.32
N SER A 403 -12.69 -6.06 19.18
CA SER A 403 -14.14 -6.34 19.20
C SER A 403 -14.53 -7.59 19.99
N SER A 404 -13.61 -8.54 20.11
CA SER A 404 -13.83 -9.78 20.88
C SER A 404 -13.58 -9.61 22.38
N ASN A 405 -12.94 -8.51 22.80
CA ASN A 405 -12.64 -8.25 24.21
C ASN A 405 -13.92 -7.85 24.97
N ILE A 406 -14.25 -8.62 26.01
CA ILE A 406 -15.48 -8.44 26.79
C ILE A 406 -15.50 -7.12 27.56
N GLN A 407 -14.34 -6.68 28.08
CA GLN A 407 -14.23 -5.43 28.87
C GLN A 407 -14.48 -4.20 27.99
N LEU A 408 -13.99 -4.22 26.76
CA LEU A 408 -14.13 -3.09 25.83
C LEU A 408 -15.41 -3.13 25.01
N ARG A 409 -16.11 -4.27 24.91
CA ARG A 409 -17.26 -4.46 24.01
C ARG A 409 -18.30 -3.35 24.15
N GLY A 410 -18.72 -3.02 25.38
CA GLY A 410 -19.71 -1.96 25.63
C GLY A 410 -19.25 -0.59 25.12
N TYR A 411 -18.01 -0.21 25.42
CA TYR A 411 -17.42 1.05 24.97
C TYR A 411 -17.28 1.10 23.43
N LEU A 412 -16.75 0.03 22.81
CA LEU A 412 -16.59 -0.06 21.36
C LEU A 412 -17.94 0.00 20.62
N SER A 413 -18.99 -0.61 21.18
CA SER A 413 -20.36 -0.52 20.68
C SER A 413 -20.90 0.92 20.69
N CYS A 414 -20.54 1.74 21.68
CA CYS A 414 -20.91 3.16 21.70
C CYS A 414 -20.11 3.95 20.67
N VAL A 415 -18.79 3.73 20.59
CA VAL A 415 -17.90 4.48 19.67
C VAL A 415 -18.25 4.22 18.21
N ILE A 416 -18.53 2.96 17.83
CA ILE A 416 -18.91 2.66 16.44
C ILE A 416 -20.23 3.33 16.04
N VAL A 417 -21.21 3.40 16.95
CA VAL A 417 -22.48 4.08 16.70
C VAL A 417 -22.25 5.58 16.49
N GLU A 418 -21.44 6.21 17.34
CA GLU A 418 -21.13 7.64 17.19
C GLU A 418 -20.35 7.92 15.90
N LEU A 419 -19.36 7.09 15.54
CA LEU A 419 -18.63 7.22 14.28
C LEU A 419 -19.53 7.09 13.05
N ILE A 420 -20.47 6.12 13.08
CA ILE A 420 -21.47 5.96 12.03
C ILE A 420 -22.33 7.22 11.96
N HIS A 421 -22.83 7.71 13.09
CA HIS A 421 -23.67 8.90 13.13
C HIS A 421 -22.96 10.15 12.60
N LEU A 422 -21.73 10.41 13.05
CA LEU A 422 -20.90 11.52 12.56
C LEU A 422 -20.65 11.42 11.05
N THR A 423 -20.32 10.23 10.54
CA THR A 423 -20.07 10.04 9.11
C THR A 423 -21.34 10.18 8.28
N LEU A 424 -22.49 9.71 8.79
CA LEU A 424 -23.77 9.85 8.12
C LEU A 424 -24.32 11.28 8.17
N SER A 425 -23.77 12.16 9.02
CA SER A 425 -24.17 13.58 9.07
C SER A 425 -23.92 14.34 7.76
N ILE A 426 -23.05 13.81 6.89
CA ILE A 426 -22.87 14.25 5.48
C ILE A 426 -24.24 14.38 4.77
N PHE A 427 -25.19 13.48 5.08
CA PHE A 427 -26.51 13.44 4.46
C PHE A 427 -27.57 14.32 5.15
N SER A 428 -27.23 14.94 6.29
CA SER A 428 -28.09 15.92 6.93
C SER A 428 -28.04 17.29 6.25
N SER A 429 -27.08 17.49 5.32
CA SER A 429 -26.92 18.71 4.53
C SER A 429 -28.05 18.87 3.49
N PRO A 430 -28.49 20.09 3.17
CA PRO A 430 -29.51 20.36 2.15
C PRO A 430 -29.09 19.95 0.73
N ASP A 431 -27.79 19.77 0.46
CA ASP A 431 -27.27 19.25 -0.80
C ASP A 431 -26.39 18.00 -0.61
N PRO A 432 -27.00 16.80 -0.52
CA PRO A 432 -26.27 15.55 -0.36
C PRO A 432 -25.36 15.21 -1.55
N HIS A 433 -25.66 15.70 -2.76
CA HIS A 433 -24.88 15.33 -3.95
C HIS A 433 -23.50 15.96 -3.93
N THR A 434 -23.42 17.25 -3.61
CA THR A 434 -22.13 17.95 -3.44
C THR A 434 -21.33 17.34 -2.30
N GLN A 435 -21.99 17.03 -1.18
CA GLN A 435 -21.32 16.43 -0.02
C GLN A 435 -20.75 15.03 -0.29
N ILE A 436 -21.43 14.20 -1.09
CA ILE A 436 -20.90 12.89 -1.50
C ILE A 436 -19.63 13.02 -2.35
N SER A 437 -19.56 14.02 -3.23
CA SER A 437 -18.37 14.26 -4.05
C SER A 437 -17.23 14.84 -3.21
N GLU A 438 -17.52 15.81 -2.33
CA GLU A 438 -16.51 16.42 -1.44
C GLU A 438 -15.91 15.42 -0.44
N HIS A 439 -16.71 14.47 0.06
CA HIS A 439 -16.31 13.47 1.04
C HIS A 439 -16.22 12.04 0.48
N GLY A 440 -15.98 11.91 -0.83
CA GLY A 440 -15.96 10.62 -1.52
C GLY A 440 -14.93 9.64 -0.95
N ASP A 441 -13.76 10.13 -0.51
CA ASP A 441 -12.69 9.31 0.09
C ASP A 441 -13.01 8.86 1.53
N VAL A 442 -13.68 9.71 2.32
CA VAL A 442 -14.22 9.35 3.64
C VAL A 442 -15.28 8.26 3.49
N LEU A 443 -16.20 8.40 2.54
CA LEU A 443 -17.25 7.42 2.26
C LEU A 443 -16.66 6.10 1.75
N ASP A 444 -15.65 6.15 0.90
CA ASP A 444 -14.89 4.97 0.45
C ASP A 444 -14.34 4.17 1.64
N THR A 445 -13.57 4.83 2.53
CA THR A 445 -13.02 4.18 3.73
C THR A 445 -14.12 3.72 4.69
N PHE A 446 -15.19 4.48 4.85
CA PHE A 446 -16.34 4.11 5.68
C PHE A 446 -17.00 2.81 5.21
N PHE A 447 -17.33 2.69 3.93
CA PHE A 447 -17.97 1.49 3.39
C PHE A 447 -17.04 0.27 3.47
N HIS A 448 -15.73 0.44 3.25
CA HIS A 448 -14.75 -0.63 3.46
C HIS A 448 -14.67 -1.08 4.92
N MET A 449 -14.73 -0.14 5.88
CA MET A 449 -14.78 -0.46 7.31
C MET A 449 -16.04 -1.26 7.64
N MET A 450 -17.22 -0.78 7.26
CA MET A 450 -18.49 -1.46 7.49
C MET A 450 -18.50 -2.85 6.84
N HIS A 451 -18.09 -2.96 5.58
CA HIS A 451 -17.94 -4.23 4.87
C HIS A 451 -17.07 -5.22 5.65
N THR A 452 -15.89 -4.79 6.11
CA THR A 452 -14.94 -5.64 6.81
C THR A 452 -15.51 -6.15 8.13
N LEU A 453 -16.13 -5.27 8.93
CA LEU A 453 -16.72 -5.63 10.23
C LEU A 453 -17.93 -6.56 10.07
N MET A 454 -18.77 -6.32 9.07
CA MET A 454 -19.89 -7.20 8.74
C MET A 454 -19.42 -8.58 8.28
N LYS A 455 -18.44 -8.64 7.37
CA LYS A 455 -17.89 -9.90 6.87
C LYS A 455 -17.26 -10.76 7.97
N LYS A 456 -16.66 -10.12 8.98
CA LYS A 456 -16.13 -10.81 10.18
C LYS A 456 -17.19 -11.08 11.26
N ASN A 457 -18.46 -10.75 11.02
CA ASN A 457 -19.57 -10.88 11.97
C ASN A 457 -19.26 -10.23 13.33
N SER A 458 -18.68 -9.02 13.31
CA SER A 458 -18.26 -8.34 14.54
C SER A 458 -19.46 -7.98 15.43
N PRO A 459 -19.48 -8.40 16.71
CA PRO A 459 -20.65 -8.23 17.58
C PRO A 459 -20.96 -6.76 17.87
N ILE A 460 -19.94 -5.90 17.94
CA ILE A 460 -20.10 -4.46 18.22
C ILE A 460 -20.91 -3.71 17.13
N LEU A 461 -20.97 -4.27 15.92
CA LEU A 461 -21.75 -3.73 14.80
C LEU A 461 -23.05 -4.50 14.62
N VAL A 462 -22.94 -5.82 14.57
CA VAL A 462 -24.01 -6.70 14.07
C VAL A 462 -25.09 -6.98 15.12
N GLU A 463 -24.71 -7.05 16.39
CA GLU A 463 -25.62 -7.31 17.52
C GLU A 463 -26.07 -6.00 18.20
N ASN A 464 -25.65 -4.85 17.66
CA ASN A 464 -25.87 -3.56 18.27
C ASN A 464 -27.17 -2.92 17.76
N GLU A 465 -28.19 -2.92 18.63
CA GLU A 465 -29.53 -2.41 18.31
C GLU A 465 -29.56 -0.90 18.01
N ASN A 466 -28.57 -0.15 18.50
CA ASN A 466 -28.48 1.30 18.29
C ASN A 466 -27.93 1.68 16.90
N VAL A 467 -27.49 0.70 16.10
CA VAL A 467 -26.98 0.96 14.75
C VAL A 467 -28.15 1.19 13.79
N ASN A 468 -28.20 2.38 13.20
CA ASN A 468 -29.21 2.72 12.20
C ASN A 468 -28.84 2.16 10.81
N PHE A 469 -29.20 0.90 10.60
CA PHE A 469 -28.98 0.20 9.33
C PHE A 469 -29.78 0.79 8.15
N ASP A 470 -30.93 1.44 8.38
CA ASP A 470 -31.73 2.08 7.30
C ASP A 470 -30.98 3.28 6.72
N THR A 471 -30.52 4.21 7.57
CA THR A 471 -29.77 5.39 7.11
C THR A 471 -28.45 4.98 6.45
N MET A 472 -27.76 3.96 6.98
CA MET A 472 -26.53 3.45 6.35
C MET A 472 -26.80 2.84 4.97
N PHE A 473 -27.89 2.11 4.81
CA PHE A 473 -28.30 1.55 3.52
C PHE A 473 -28.69 2.65 2.51
N MET A 474 -29.42 3.67 2.97
CA MET A 474 -29.77 4.86 2.17
C MET A 474 -28.55 5.66 1.73
N CYS A 475 -27.58 5.83 2.63
CA CYS A 475 -26.29 6.46 2.35
C CYS A 475 -25.53 5.70 1.25
N ALA A 476 -25.47 4.37 1.34
CA ALA A 476 -24.85 3.54 0.31
C ALA A 476 -25.56 3.64 -1.05
N ILE A 477 -26.90 3.62 -1.07
CA ILE A 477 -27.67 3.82 -2.32
C ILE A 477 -27.33 5.18 -2.94
N SER A 478 -27.33 6.24 -2.14
CA SER A 478 -27.05 7.59 -2.63
C SER A 478 -25.63 7.71 -3.19
N SER A 479 -24.67 7.07 -2.53
CA SER A 479 -23.25 7.03 -2.92
C SER A 479 -22.99 6.27 -4.24
N LEU A 480 -23.94 5.46 -4.73
CA LEU A 480 -23.85 4.87 -6.07
C LEU A 480 -23.94 5.92 -7.19
N ASN A 481 -24.40 7.13 -6.89
CA ASN A 481 -24.44 8.25 -7.83
C ASN A 481 -23.18 9.13 -7.79
N ALA A 482 -22.16 8.75 -7.00
CA ALA A 482 -20.89 9.45 -6.98
C ALA A 482 -20.20 9.41 -8.35
N GLN A 483 -19.41 10.43 -8.67
CA GLN A 483 -18.63 10.45 -9.92
C GLN A 483 -17.37 9.60 -9.80
N GLU A 484 -16.85 9.49 -8.58
CA GLU A 484 -15.63 8.79 -8.22
C GLU A 484 -15.88 7.27 -8.19
N SER A 485 -15.19 6.53 -9.06
CA SER A 485 -15.34 5.07 -9.14
C SER A 485 -14.99 4.36 -7.82
N GLY A 486 -14.09 4.93 -7.01
CA GLY A 486 -13.73 4.39 -5.70
C GLY A 486 -14.93 4.30 -4.76
N THR A 487 -15.65 5.41 -4.60
CA THR A 487 -16.84 5.51 -3.75
C THR A 487 -17.97 4.59 -4.22
N VAL A 488 -18.21 4.52 -5.53
CA VAL A 488 -19.22 3.61 -6.11
C VAL A 488 -18.87 2.14 -5.86
N ASN A 489 -17.61 1.77 -6.04
CA ASN A 489 -17.14 0.39 -5.83
C ASN A 489 -17.21 0.00 -4.35
N ALA A 490 -16.85 0.91 -3.44
CA ALA A 490 -16.92 0.71 -2.01
C ALA A 490 -18.36 0.55 -1.52
N ALA A 491 -19.25 1.46 -1.94
CA ALA A 491 -20.68 1.39 -1.64
C ALA A 491 -21.30 0.09 -2.18
N SER A 492 -20.96 -0.31 -3.40
CA SER A 492 -21.40 -1.57 -4.00
C SER A 492 -20.94 -2.79 -3.19
N THR A 493 -19.67 -2.81 -2.78
CA THR A 493 -19.07 -3.90 -1.97
C THR A 493 -19.76 -4.02 -0.61
N PHE A 494 -20.05 -2.88 0.02
CA PHE A 494 -20.85 -2.83 1.24
C PHE A 494 -22.28 -3.36 0.99
N LEU A 495 -22.99 -2.89 -0.05
CA LEU A 495 -24.35 -3.31 -0.38
C LEU A 495 -24.45 -4.82 -0.65
N VAL A 496 -23.50 -5.41 -1.37
CA VAL A 496 -23.42 -6.86 -1.61
C VAL A 496 -23.38 -7.61 -0.27
N THR A 497 -22.58 -7.13 0.67
CA THR A 497 -22.41 -7.77 1.99
C THR A 497 -23.64 -7.57 2.85
N PHE A 498 -24.19 -6.36 2.85
CA PHE A 498 -25.41 -6.01 3.56
C PHE A 498 -26.58 -6.87 3.10
N VAL A 499 -26.83 -6.93 1.79
CA VAL A 499 -27.87 -7.78 1.20
C VAL A 499 -27.62 -9.25 1.52
N GLY A 500 -26.36 -9.72 1.41
CA GLY A 500 -25.98 -11.09 1.74
C GLY A 500 -26.34 -11.54 3.16
N MET A 501 -26.23 -10.61 4.12
CA MET A 501 -26.42 -10.84 5.56
C MET A 501 -27.80 -10.45 6.09
N SER A 502 -28.58 -9.69 5.31
CA SER A 502 -29.82 -9.05 5.75
C SER A 502 -30.94 -10.01 6.14
N ARG A 503 -31.09 -11.16 5.45
CA ARG A 503 -32.17 -12.13 5.73
C ARG A 503 -32.13 -12.70 7.15
N ASP A 504 -30.95 -12.80 7.73
CA ASP A 504 -30.75 -13.40 9.05
C ASP A 504 -30.93 -12.36 10.17
N ARG A 505 -31.25 -11.08 9.83
CA ARG A 505 -31.24 -9.95 10.76
C ARG A 505 -32.42 -9.00 10.54
N PRO A 506 -33.37 -8.90 11.49
CA PRO A 506 -34.61 -8.14 11.30
C PRO A 506 -34.42 -6.68 10.85
N ASN A 507 -33.51 -5.93 11.47
CA ASN A 507 -33.31 -4.51 11.16
C ASN A 507 -32.76 -4.30 9.74
N MET A 508 -31.83 -5.16 9.31
CA MET A 508 -31.29 -5.12 7.95
C MET A 508 -32.30 -5.61 6.92
N LEU A 509 -33.05 -6.67 7.23
CA LEU A 509 -34.15 -7.16 6.38
C LEU A 509 -35.16 -6.05 6.10
N THR A 510 -35.54 -5.33 7.16
CA THR A 510 -36.50 -4.22 7.07
C THR A 510 -35.97 -3.10 6.18
N ALA A 511 -34.70 -2.72 6.34
CA ALA A 511 -34.05 -1.73 5.48
C ALA A 511 -34.05 -2.15 4.00
N VAL A 512 -33.70 -3.41 3.68
CA VAL A 512 -33.72 -3.91 2.29
C VAL A 512 -35.14 -3.95 1.74
N GLN A 513 -36.13 -4.37 2.52
CA GLN A 513 -37.52 -4.43 2.06
C GLN A 513 -38.11 -3.05 1.79
N ASN A 514 -37.83 -2.07 2.66
CA ASN A 514 -38.34 -0.70 2.54
C ASN A 514 -37.67 0.09 1.43
N ARG A 515 -36.36 -0.12 1.21
CA ARG A 515 -35.55 0.68 0.27
C ARG A 515 -35.10 -0.07 -0.98
N GLY A 516 -35.41 -1.36 -1.10
CA GLY A 516 -34.95 -2.20 -2.21
C GLY A 516 -35.40 -1.71 -3.58
N GLN A 517 -36.61 -1.14 -3.69
CA GLN A 517 -37.06 -0.52 -4.94
C GLN A 517 -36.19 0.70 -5.32
N LEU A 518 -35.82 1.53 -4.34
CA LEU A 518 -34.95 2.70 -4.57
C LEU A 518 -33.53 2.27 -4.96
N LEU A 519 -33.00 1.19 -4.36
CA LEU A 519 -31.73 0.61 -4.77
C LEU A 519 -31.79 0.14 -6.23
N VAL A 520 -32.81 -0.64 -6.61
CA VAL A 520 -32.98 -1.11 -7.99
C VAL A 520 -33.12 0.06 -8.96
N TYR A 521 -33.93 1.07 -8.62
CA TYR A 521 -34.01 2.31 -9.38
C TYR A 521 -32.63 2.91 -9.60
N THR A 522 -31.88 3.16 -8.52
CA THR A 522 -30.55 3.78 -8.60
C THR A 522 -29.56 2.95 -9.41
N LEU A 523 -29.56 1.62 -9.27
CA LEU A 523 -28.72 0.72 -10.07
C LEU A 523 -29.03 0.84 -11.56
N ILE A 524 -30.31 0.79 -11.93
CA ILE A 524 -30.76 0.87 -13.34
C ILE A 524 -30.44 2.24 -13.95
N ARG A 525 -30.60 3.33 -13.19
CA ARG A 525 -30.20 4.68 -13.62
C ARG A 525 -28.71 4.75 -13.95
N ASN A 526 -27.89 4.21 -13.05
CA ASN A 526 -26.43 4.21 -13.18
C ASN A 526 -25.96 3.31 -14.34
N ILE A 527 -26.60 2.16 -14.55
CA ILE A 527 -26.33 1.30 -15.71
C ILE A 527 -26.70 2.03 -17.00
N GLY A 528 -27.87 2.67 -17.03
CA GLY A 528 -28.46 3.29 -18.22
C GLY A 528 -27.74 4.52 -18.73
N ASP A 529 -27.30 5.43 -17.85
CA ASP A 529 -26.76 6.73 -18.28
C ASP A 529 -25.63 7.26 -17.38
N ASN A 530 -25.77 7.15 -16.05
CA ASN A 530 -24.93 7.90 -15.12
C ASN A 530 -23.55 7.31 -14.80
N ALA A 531 -23.39 5.98 -14.69
CA ALA A 531 -22.16 5.42 -14.13
C ALA A 531 -21.02 5.29 -15.15
N PRO A 532 -19.77 5.55 -14.74
CA PRO A 532 -18.58 5.18 -15.49
C PRO A 532 -18.58 3.68 -15.88
N ARG A 533 -18.08 3.34 -17.08
CA ARG A 533 -18.13 1.96 -17.61
C ARG A 533 -17.38 0.94 -16.73
N ASN A 534 -16.35 1.38 -16.02
CA ASN A 534 -15.57 0.56 -15.08
C ASN A 534 -16.37 0.18 -13.81
N CYS A 535 -17.45 0.90 -13.48
CA CYS A 535 -18.28 0.63 -12.31
C CYS A 535 -19.37 -0.43 -12.57
N LEU A 536 -19.64 -0.78 -13.84
CA LEU A 536 -20.68 -1.76 -14.20
C LEU A 536 -20.45 -3.13 -13.56
N GLU A 537 -19.20 -3.51 -13.31
CA GLU A 537 -18.89 -4.75 -12.59
C GLU A 537 -19.44 -4.73 -11.17
N SER A 538 -19.14 -3.67 -10.41
CA SER A 538 -19.59 -3.52 -9.03
C SER A 538 -21.11 -3.39 -8.92
N LEU A 539 -21.75 -2.66 -9.84
CA LEU A 539 -23.22 -2.58 -9.89
C LEU A 539 -23.87 -3.94 -10.19
N SER A 540 -23.26 -4.73 -11.08
CA SER A 540 -23.72 -6.08 -11.41
C SER A 540 -23.65 -7.01 -10.20
N ASP A 541 -22.62 -6.87 -9.35
CA ASP A 541 -22.49 -7.65 -8.12
C ASP A 541 -23.63 -7.37 -7.13
N VAL A 542 -24.09 -6.13 -7.03
CA VAL A 542 -25.24 -5.77 -6.19
C VAL A 542 -26.52 -6.43 -6.74
N ILE A 543 -26.74 -6.40 -8.05
CA ILE A 543 -27.86 -7.09 -8.69
C ILE A 543 -27.80 -8.60 -8.42
N LEU A 544 -26.63 -9.22 -8.52
CA LEU A 544 -26.44 -10.64 -8.21
C LEU A 544 -26.80 -10.97 -6.76
N ALA A 545 -26.36 -10.13 -5.81
CA ALA A 545 -26.68 -10.30 -4.39
C ALA A 545 -28.20 -10.20 -4.15
N LEU A 546 -28.87 -9.24 -4.79
CA LEU A 546 -30.34 -9.11 -4.75
C LEU A 546 -31.02 -10.30 -5.39
N ASN A 547 -30.55 -10.83 -6.53
CA ASN A 547 -31.18 -11.99 -7.16
C ASN A 547 -31.04 -13.23 -6.27
N LYS A 548 -29.86 -13.43 -5.67
CA LYS A 548 -29.59 -14.56 -4.76
C LYS A 548 -30.43 -14.52 -3.48
N LYS A 549 -30.65 -13.33 -2.90
CA LYS A 549 -31.30 -13.15 -1.59
C LYS A 549 -32.71 -12.57 -1.66
N TYR A 550 -33.17 -12.05 -2.77
CA TYR A 550 -34.45 -11.35 -2.87
C TYR A 550 -35.06 -11.50 -4.27
N CYS A 551 -34.91 -12.66 -4.92
CA CYS A 551 -35.37 -12.91 -6.29
C CYS A 551 -36.80 -12.40 -6.58
N ASP A 552 -37.78 -12.75 -5.74
CA ASP A 552 -39.18 -12.35 -5.97
C ASP A 552 -39.37 -10.83 -5.82
N SER A 553 -38.73 -10.24 -4.81
CA SER A 553 -38.75 -8.79 -4.61
C SER A 553 -38.03 -8.05 -5.74
N LEU A 554 -36.89 -8.59 -6.21
CA LEU A 554 -36.11 -8.04 -7.31
C LEU A 554 -36.94 -8.01 -8.59
N TYR A 555 -37.64 -9.10 -8.91
CA TYR A 555 -38.58 -9.13 -10.04
C TYR A 555 -39.64 -8.03 -9.92
N ARG A 556 -40.29 -7.91 -8.75
CA ARG A 556 -41.30 -6.89 -8.50
C ARG A 556 -40.73 -5.47 -8.65
N TRP A 557 -39.57 -5.21 -8.05
CA TRP A 557 -38.93 -3.89 -8.10
C TRP A 557 -38.47 -3.53 -9.51
N MET A 558 -37.82 -4.45 -10.24
CA MET A 558 -37.41 -4.20 -11.63
C MET A 558 -38.62 -3.99 -12.55
N SER A 559 -39.69 -4.77 -12.37
CA SER A 559 -40.91 -4.62 -13.17
C SER A 559 -41.57 -3.26 -12.96
N VAL A 560 -41.58 -2.76 -11.71
CA VAL A 560 -42.11 -1.42 -11.40
C VAL A 560 -41.20 -0.32 -11.96
N VAL A 561 -39.88 -0.45 -11.78
CA VAL A 561 -38.90 0.57 -12.20
C VAL A 561 -38.80 0.68 -13.73
N LEU A 562 -38.88 -0.43 -14.45
CA LEU A 562 -38.77 -0.49 -15.91
C LEU A 562 -40.11 -0.38 -16.64
N ALA A 563 -41.22 -0.16 -15.91
CA ALA A 563 -42.54 0.05 -16.52
C ALA A 563 -42.66 1.41 -17.22
N ASP A 564 -41.84 2.38 -16.82
CA ASP A 564 -41.79 3.71 -17.45
C ASP A 564 -41.04 3.63 -18.80
N ASP A 565 -41.70 4.06 -19.88
CA ASP A 565 -41.20 3.98 -21.24
C ASP A 565 -39.92 4.80 -21.44
N ASP A 566 -39.79 5.96 -20.78
CA ASP A 566 -38.63 6.85 -20.93
C ASP A 566 -37.44 6.47 -20.02
N TYR A 567 -37.63 5.49 -19.13
CA TYR A 567 -36.65 5.07 -18.15
C TYR A 567 -36.06 3.67 -18.43
N PRO A 568 -34.74 3.43 -18.24
CA PRO A 568 -33.68 4.40 -17.92
C PRO A 568 -33.23 5.22 -19.14
N SER A 569 -33.73 4.91 -20.33
CA SER A 569 -33.48 5.62 -21.58
C SER A 569 -34.61 5.33 -22.56
N HIS A 570 -35.06 6.35 -23.29
CA HIS A 570 -36.02 6.23 -24.41
C HIS A 570 -35.58 5.24 -25.50
N ARG A 571 -34.29 4.83 -25.50
CA ARG A 571 -33.71 3.92 -26.48
C ARG A 571 -34.00 2.45 -26.19
N ALA A 572 -34.41 2.10 -24.97
CA ALA A 572 -34.73 0.73 -24.61
C ALA A 572 -36.23 0.46 -24.82
N SER A 573 -36.58 -0.42 -25.75
CA SER A 573 -37.97 -0.86 -25.96
C SER A 573 -38.53 -1.66 -24.78
N SER A 574 -39.87 -1.70 -24.66
CA SER A 574 -40.55 -2.45 -23.60
C SER A 574 -40.20 -3.95 -23.65
N GLU A 575 -40.09 -4.53 -24.85
CA GLU A 575 -39.67 -5.92 -25.06
C GLU A 575 -38.24 -6.17 -24.53
N LEU A 576 -37.31 -5.26 -24.79
CA LEU A 576 -35.93 -5.37 -24.31
C LEU A 576 -35.84 -5.24 -22.79
N LYS A 577 -36.61 -4.34 -22.18
CA LYS A 577 -36.72 -4.22 -20.72
C LYS A 577 -37.21 -5.55 -20.10
N GLN A 578 -38.23 -6.17 -20.69
CA GLN A 578 -38.74 -7.49 -20.24
C GLN A 578 -37.71 -8.62 -20.44
N GLN A 579 -36.99 -8.62 -21.56
CA GLN A 579 -35.91 -9.59 -21.80
C GLN A 579 -34.77 -9.43 -20.79
N PHE A 580 -34.35 -8.21 -20.52
CA PHE A 580 -33.33 -7.90 -19.53
C PHE A 580 -33.71 -8.43 -18.14
N ILE A 581 -34.94 -8.18 -17.68
CA ILE A 581 -35.46 -8.72 -16.41
C ILE A 581 -35.34 -10.25 -16.40
N LYS A 582 -35.80 -10.92 -17.47
CA LYS A 582 -35.76 -12.38 -17.57
C LYS A 582 -34.34 -12.95 -17.51
N PHE A 583 -33.37 -12.31 -18.18
CA PHE A 583 -31.98 -12.76 -18.17
C PHE A 583 -31.30 -12.50 -16.82
N VAL A 584 -31.52 -11.34 -16.21
CA VAL A 584 -31.01 -11.04 -14.86
C VAL A 584 -31.50 -12.07 -13.85
N LEU A 585 -32.78 -12.42 -13.87
CA LEU A 585 -33.37 -13.37 -12.91
C LEU A 585 -32.88 -14.82 -13.10
N ARG A 586 -32.49 -15.21 -14.32
CA ARG A 586 -31.89 -16.52 -14.60
C ARG A 586 -30.50 -16.66 -13.96
N GLU A 587 -29.72 -15.59 -13.92
CA GLU A 587 -28.35 -15.62 -13.42
C GLU A 587 -28.26 -15.38 -11.91
N ARG A 588 -28.22 -16.47 -11.14
CA ARG A 588 -28.15 -16.43 -9.65
C ARG A 588 -26.75 -16.63 -9.07
N THR A 589 -25.80 -17.12 -9.87
CA THR A 589 -24.44 -17.45 -9.42
C THR A 589 -23.35 -17.02 -10.40
N ASN A 590 -23.66 -16.92 -11.70
CA ASN A 590 -22.67 -16.61 -12.72
C ASN A 590 -22.43 -15.09 -12.85
N LYS A 591 -21.46 -14.58 -12.10
CA LYS A 591 -21.07 -13.16 -12.11
C LYS A 591 -20.67 -12.68 -13.51
N ARG A 592 -19.90 -13.47 -14.27
CA ARG A 592 -19.43 -13.09 -15.62
C ARG A 592 -20.60 -12.94 -16.58
N LYS A 593 -21.53 -13.88 -16.56
CA LYS A 593 -22.71 -13.87 -17.43
C LYS A 593 -23.64 -12.70 -17.12
N LEU A 594 -23.90 -12.44 -15.83
CA LEU A 594 -24.70 -11.28 -15.43
C LEU A 594 -24.04 -9.96 -15.87
N LEU A 595 -22.73 -9.85 -15.74
CA LEU A 595 -21.98 -8.66 -16.18
C LEU A 595 -22.09 -8.44 -17.69
N GLU A 596 -22.04 -9.49 -18.50
CA GLU A 596 -22.28 -9.40 -19.95
C GLU A 596 -23.69 -8.85 -20.25
N ILE A 597 -24.72 -9.39 -19.59
CA ILE A 597 -26.12 -8.94 -19.73
C ILE A 597 -26.27 -7.46 -19.35
N VAL A 598 -25.67 -7.05 -18.23
CA VAL A 598 -25.70 -5.65 -17.76
C VAL A 598 -24.93 -4.72 -18.71
N ARG A 599 -23.77 -5.14 -19.23
CA ARG A 599 -22.99 -4.36 -20.21
C ARG A 599 -23.77 -4.17 -21.50
N GLU A 600 -24.39 -5.23 -22.02
CA GLU A 600 -25.19 -5.17 -23.23
C GLU A 600 -26.38 -4.20 -23.06
N PHE A 601 -27.11 -4.33 -21.96
CA PHE A 601 -28.21 -3.41 -21.63
C PHE A 601 -27.75 -1.95 -21.48
N ALA A 602 -26.59 -1.72 -20.83
CA ALA A 602 -25.99 -0.40 -20.71
C ALA A 602 -25.62 0.20 -22.09
N LEU A 603 -25.08 -0.60 -23.00
CA LEU A 603 -24.69 -0.15 -24.35
C LEU A 603 -25.91 0.28 -25.17
N ILE A 604 -27.03 -0.43 -25.05
CA ILE A 604 -28.32 -0.06 -25.69
C ILE A 604 -28.84 1.24 -25.10
N CYS A 605 -28.93 1.35 -23.77
CA CYS A 605 -29.44 2.56 -23.10
C CYS A 605 -28.62 3.82 -23.47
N ARG A 606 -27.29 3.66 -23.59
CA ARG A 606 -26.36 4.73 -23.97
C ARG A 606 -26.26 4.95 -25.49
N GLY A 607 -27.01 4.18 -26.30
CA GLY A 607 -27.05 4.26 -27.77
C GLY A 607 -25.72 3.99 -28.48
N VAL A 608 -24.88 3.14 -27.88
CA VAL A 608 -23.64 2.64 -28.51
C VAL A 608 -23.96 1.52 -29.50
N ILE A 609 -25.02 0.76 -29.24
CA ILE A 609 -25.55 -0.30 -30.10
C ILE A 609 -27.02 0.00 -30.37
N THR A 610 -27.47 -0.17 -31.62
CA THR A 610 -28.89 -0.05 -32.00
C THR A 610 -29.60 -1.40 -31.85
N ASP A 611 -30.86 -1.37 -31.42
CA ASP A 611 -31.79 -2.51 -31.30
C ASP A 611 -31.81 -3.46 -32.51
N THR A 612 -31.42 -2.97 -33.69
CA THR A 612 -31.52 -3.67 -34.98
C THR A 612 -30.24 -4.37 -35.46
N THR A 613 -29.09 -4.17 -34.83
CA THR A 613 -27.82 -4.76 -35.28
C THR A 613 -27.25 -5.73 -34.27
N SER A 614 -27.25 -7.01 -34.67
CA SER A 614 -26.87 -8.22 -33.93
C SER A 614 -27.95 -8.74 -32.98
N GLN A 615 -28.32 -10.02 -33.16
CA GLN A 615 -29.13 -10.78 -32.20
C GLN A 615 -28.64 -10.47 -30.79
N PRO A 616 -29.38 -9.68 -30.00
CA PRO A 616 -28.94 -9.39 -28.65
C PRO A 616 -29.21 -10.66 -27.84
N PHE A 617 -28.33 -11.00 -26.92
CA PHE A 617 -28.38 -12.20 -26.09
C PHE A 617 -27.97 -13.52 -26.79
N LEU A 618 -26.64 -13.71 -26.90
CA LEU A 618 -25.91 -14.99 -27.07
C LEU A 618 -25.90 -15.68 -28.45
N LYS A 619 -24.80 -15.48 -29.20
CA LYS A 619 -23.98 -16.62 -29.62
C LYS A 619 -23.34 -17.21 -28.35
N CYS A 620 -24.01 -18.16 -27.71
CA CYS A 620 -23.49 -19.17 -26.75
C CYS A 620 -24.66 -19.80 -25.98
N ALA A 621 -25.56 -20.44 -26.71
CA ALA A 621 -26.30 -21.58 -26.19
C ALA A 621 -25.85 -22.78 -27.01
N SER A 622 -24.70 -23.34 -26.63
CA SER A 622 -24.26 -24.69 -26.96
C SER A 622 -23.37 -25.17 -25.81
#